data_AF-A0A2V9BPB6-F1
#
_entry.id   AF-A0A2V9BPB6-F1
#
_cell.length_a   1.000
_cell.length_b   1.000
_cell.length_c   1.000
_cell.angle_alpha   90.00
_cell.angle_beta   90.00
_cell.angle_gamma   90.00
#
_symmetry.space_group_name_H-M   'P 1'
#
loop_
_entity.id
_entity.type
_entity.pdbx_description
1 polymer ?
#
loop_
_entity_poly.entity_id
_entity_poly.type
_entity_poly.pdbx_seq_one_letter_code
_entity_poly.pdbx_strand_id
1 'polypeptide(L)'
;EIAWKSTARRSAPVTRLFQWEQRQEVYFVVDQSRVSALALDSAAAPQSDIPQARAPRRLLDLAVETALVGATVALELGDEFGLVTYADEPKSWLRAGNGQSQFHRFRDRLLSLEPLPTTADYEVLLREIRMRLRRRAYLVLLTDLTERAVSNSLRSGVGLVRSSHALLMTSILPARARPAFSPGEELHTDQDVYAVLAGEKENQRLGALVRQLRQLGAQLRFVPAEMFLRSAVEGYLESKREQRL
;
A
#
# COMPACT_ATOMS: atom_id res chain seq x y z
N GLU A 1 -12.85 19.99 -27.63
CA GLU A 1 -13.08 19.54 -29.03
C GLU A 1 -14.54 19.87 -29.42
N ILE A 2 -14.82 20.34 -30.64
CA ILE A 2 -16.21 20.64 -31.07
C ILE A 2 -16.89 19.32 -31.48
N ALA A 3 -18.04 19.03 -30.87
CA ALA A 3 -18.82 17.83 -31.18
C ALA A 3 -19.68 18.07 -32.42
N TRP A 4 -19.05 18.03 -33.60
CA TRP A 4 -19.68 18.39 -34.89
C TRP A 4 -21.04 17.72 -35.14
N LYS A 5 -21.19 16.43 -34.79
CA LYS A 5 -22.48 15.72 -34.91
C LYS A 5 -23.58 16.28 -34.00
N SER A 6 -23.25 16.70 -32.79
CA SER A 6 -24.19 17.28 -31.82
C SER A 6 -24.50 18.73 -32.14
N THR A 7 -23.50 19.49 -32.57
CA THR A 7 -23.64 20.87 -33.07
C THR A 7 -24.62 20.94 -34.25
N ALA A 8 -24.46 20.04 -35.24
CA ALA A 8 -25.33 20.00 -36.42
C ALA A 8 -26.80 19.68 -36.10
N ARG A 9 -27.07 18.89 -35.04
CA ARG A 9 -28.44 18.54 -34.62
C ARG A 9 -29.13 19.63 -33.79
N ARG A 10 -28.36 20.43 -33.05
CA ARG A 10 -28.90 21.44 -32.12
C ARG A 10 -28.87 22.86 -32.68
N SER A 11 -28.30 23.07 -33.87
CA SER A 11 -28.11 24.39 -34.51
C SER A 11 -27.43 25.42 -33.59
N ALA A 12 -26.62 24.93 -32.65
CA ALA A 12 -25.87 25.72 -31.68
C ALA A 12 -24.53 25.03 -31.41
N PRO A 13 -23.42 25.76 -31.23
CA PRO A 13 -22.11 25.18 -30.95
C PRO A 13 -22.13 24.27 -29.70
N VAL A 14 -21.88 22.98 -29.89
CA VAL A 14 -21.71 22.02 -28.78
C VAL A 14 -20.23 21.67 -28.69
N THR A 15 -19.61 22.02 -27.56
CA THR A 15 -18.25 21.61 -27.23
C THR A 15 -18.30 20.37 -26.35
N ARG A 16 -17.45 19.37 -26.64
CA ARG A 16 -17.09 18.34 -25.65
C ARG A 16 -16.08 18.97 -24.71
N LEU A 17 -16.51 19.30 -23.51
CA LEU A 17 -15.64 19.51 -22.37
C LEU A 17 -15.32 18.12 -21.81
N PHE A 18 -14.06 17.70 -21.94
CA PHE A 18 -13.56 16.58 -21.15
C PHE A 18 -13.48 17.09 -19.70
N GLN A 19 -14.51 16.77 -18.90
CA GLN A 19 -14.37 16.84 -17.46
C GLN A 19 -13.50 15.65 -17.06
N TRP A 20 -12.33 15.96 -16.54
CA TRP A 20 -11.52 15.03 -15.76
C TRP A 20 -12.43 14.41 -14.68
N GLU A 21 -12.39 13.10 -14.54
CA GLU A 21 -13.22 12.39 -13.57
C GLU A 21 -12.87 12.92 -12.16
N GLN A 22 -13.78 13.72 -11.60
CA GLN A 22 -13.47 14.63 -10.49
C GLN A 22 -13.47 13.96 -9.11
N ARG A 23 -13.69 12.64 -9.01
CA ARG A 23 -13.87 11.92 -7.75
C ARG A 23 -13.52 10.44 -7.91
N GLN A 24 -12.24 10.10 -7.80
CA GLN A 24 -11.82 8.71 -7.80
C GLN A 24 -11.97 8.11 -6.41
N GLU A 25 -12.30 6.81 -6.34
CA GLU A 25 -12.35 6.09 -5.07
C GLU A 25 -10.96 5.53 -4.75
N VAL A 26 -10.37 5.94 -3.63
CA VAL A 26 -9.14 5.36 -3.07
C VAL A 26 -9.46 4.61 -1.79
N TYR A 27 -9.02 3.37 -1.68
CA TYR A 27 -9.14 2.56 -0.48
C TYR A 27 -7.76 2.28 0.09
N PHE A 28 -7.56 2.71 1.34
CA PHE A 28 -6.42 2.27 2.13
C PHE A 28 -6.75 0.90 2.72
N VAL A 29 -5.93 -0.09 2.38
CA VAL A 29 -6.06 -1.47 2.85
C VAL A 29 -4.96 -1.71 3.87
N VAL A 30 -5.34 -1.80 5.14
CA VAL A 30 -4.42 -1.95 6.27
C VAL A 30 -4.46 -3.38 6.77
N ASP A 31 -3.30 -4.04 6.71
CA ASP A 31 -3.10 -5.33 7.34
C ASP A 31 -2.87 -5.13 8.83
N GLN A 32 -3.59 -5.88 9.66
CA GLN A 32 -3.40 -5.94 11.10
C GLN A 32 -3.19 -7.38 11.57
N SER A 33 -2.70 -8.27 10.71
CA SER A 33 -2.25 -9.62 11.07
C SER A 33 -0.89 -9.56 11.79
N ARG A 34 -0.29 -10.73 12.07
CA ARG A 34 0.94 -10.84 12.85
C ARG A 34 2.11 -10.08 12.24
N VAL A 35 2.13 -9.93 10.91
CA VAL A 35 3.23 -9.22 10.23
C VAL A 35 3.22 -7.73 10.56
N SER A 36 2.06 -7.16 10.90
CA SER A 36 1.94 -5.76 11.28
C SER A 36 2.48 -5.45 12.68
N ALA A 37 2.72 -6.49 13.49
CA ALA A 37 3.44 -6.38 14.77
C ALA A 37 4.96 -6.24 14.61
N LEU A 38 5.49 -6.35 13.38
CA LEU A 38 6.92 -6.19 13.11
C LEU A 38 7.43 -4.84 13.66
N ALA A 39 8.40 -4.92 14.57
CA ALA A 39 9.12 -3.75 15.05
C ALA A 39 10.10 -3.26 13.96
N LEU A 40 10.03 -1.98 13.65
CA LEU A 40 10.85 -1.34 12.61
C LEU A 40 12.15 -0.76 13.19
N ASP A 41 12.09 -0.28 14.43
CA ASP A 41 13.24 0.28 15.14
C ASP A 41 13.79 -0.76 16.13
N SER A 42 14.86 -1.46 15.75
CA SER A 42 15.56 -2.43 16.61
C SER A 42 16.68 -1.80 17.47
N ALA A 43 16.95 -0.50 17.33
CA ALA A 43 18.22 0.10 17.76
C ALA A 43 18.11 1.22 18.82
N ALA A 44 16.96 1.42 19.45
CA ALA A 44 16.93 2.12 20.73
C ALA A 44 17.07 1.08 21.85
N ALA A 45 18.29 0.56 22.05
CA ALA A 45 18.65 0.20 23.42
C ALA A 45 18.36 1.43 24.30
N PRO A 46 17.77 1.29 25.49
CA PRO A 46 17.54 2.42 26.37
C PRO A 46 18.89 3.01 26.79
N GLN A 47 19.43 3.92 25.99
CA GLN A 47 20.59 4.76 26.31
C GLN A 47 20.14 6.10 26.88
N SER A 48 18.97 6.11 27.51
CA SER A 48 18.45 7.29 28.16
C SER A 48 17.78 6.85 29.45
N ASP A 49 18.27 7.35 30.58
CA ASP A 49 17.63 7.29 31.91
C ASP A 49 16.29 8.07 31.96
N ILE A 50 15.63 8.23 30.81
CA ILE A 50 14.34 8.88 30.65
C ILE A 50 13.27 7.81 30.86
N PRO A 51 12.36 7.94 31.84
CA PRO A 51 11.33 6.94 32.17
C PRO A 51 10.26 6.68 31.09
N GLN A 52 10.47 7.11 29.85
CA GLN A 52 9.56 6.95 28.72
C GLN A 52 10.32 6.36 27.54
N ALA A 53 10.78 5.12 27.66
CA ALA A 53 11.20 4.35 26.50
C ALA A 53 10.00 4.25 25.55
N ARG A 54 10.06 4.97 24.42
CA ARG A 54 9.03 4.91 23.38
C ARG A 54 8.94 3.45 22.92
N ALA A 55 7.73 2.88 22.93
CA ALA A 55 7.51 1.54 22.39
C ALA A 55 8.08 1.46 20.96
N PRO A 56 8.71 0.34 20.57
CA PRO A 56 9.27 0.20 19.24
C PRO A 56 8.16 0.43 18.20
N ARG A 57 8.43 1.29 17.22
CA ARG A 57 7.47 1.61 16.17
C ARG A 57 7.18 0.35 15.37
N ARG A 58 5.91 -0.01 15.26
CA ARG A 58 5.45 -1.19 14.52
C ARG A 58 5.13 -0.81 13.08
N LEU A 59 5.08 -1.82 12.20
CA LEU A 59 4.57 -1.64 10.85
C LEU A 59 3.11 -1.13 10.84
N LEU A 60 2.28 -1.59 11.78
CA LEU A 60 0.90 -1.09 11.90
C LEU A 60 0.86 0.43 12.12
N ASP A 61 1.72 0.97 12.98
CA ASP A 61 1.77 2.41 13.28
C ASP A 61 2.09 3.21 12.00
N LEU A 62 3.05 2.71 11.23
CA LEU A 62 3.46 3.31 9.96
C LEU A 62 2.34 3.21 8.90
N ALA A 63 1.62 2.09 8.86
CA ALA A 63 0.47 1.91 7.97
C ALA A 63 -0.70 2.84 8.34
N VAL A 64 -0.99 2.99 9.63
CA VAL A 64 -2.00 3.93 10.16
C VAL A 64 -1.65 5.36 9.79
N GLU A 65 -0.42 5.79 10.06
CA GLU A 65 0.05 7.14 9.72
C GLU A 65 -0.03 7.39 8.20
N THR A 66 0.42 6.43 7.40
CA THR A 66 0.38 6.51 5.94
C THR A 66 -1.06 6.62 5.42
N ALA A 67 -1.99 5.84 5.97
CA ALA A 67 -3.40 5.89 5.59
C ALA A 67 -4.05 7.22 5.99
N LEU A 68 -3.72 7.78 7.15
CA LEU A 68 -4.20 9.10 7.59
C LEU A 68 -3.69 10.23 6.68
N VAL A 69 -2.39 10.26 6.39
CA VAL A 69 -1.82 11.26 5.46
C VAL A 69 -2.39 11.09 4.07
N GLY A 70 -2.52 9.86 3.59
CA GLY A 70 -3.15 9.57 2.30
C GLY A 70 -4.60 10.03 2.23
N ALA A 71 -5.39 9.86 3.30
CA ALA A 71 -6.77 10.35 3.37
C ALA A 71 -6.84 11.88 3.39
N THR A 72 -5.89 12.57 4.04
CA THR A 72 -5.77 14.04 3.97
C THR A 72 -5.51 14.50 2.54
N VAL A 73 -4.56 13.86 1.85
CA VAL A 73 -4.26 14.17 0.44
C VAL A 73 -5.47 13.90 -0.45
N ALA A 74 -6.17 12.78 -0.27
CA ALA A 74 -7.39 12.46 -1.01
C ALA A 74 -8.49 13.53 -0.78
N LEU A 75 -8.66 13.97 0.47
CA LEU A 75 -9.61 15.03 0.84
C LEU A 75 -9.26 16.37 0.15
N GLU A 76 -7.99 16.76 0.15
CA GLU A 76 -7.52 17.99 -0.53
C GLU A 76 -7.72 17.94 -2.05
N LEU A 77 -7.53 16.76 -2.65
CA LEU A 77 -7.73 16.53 -4.08
C LEU A 77 -9.21 16.34 -4.47
N GLY A 78 -10.12 16.24 -3.49
CA GLY A 78 -11.54 16.01 -3.71
C GLY A 78 -11.92 14.56 -4.04
N ASP A 79 -11.01 13.61 -3.84
CA ASP A 79 -11.26 12.17 -4.02
C ASP A 79 -12.11 11.60 -2.88
N GLU A 80 -12.79 10.49 -3.19
CA GLU A 80 -13.49 9.70 -2.17
C GLU A 80 -12.51 8.68 -1.58
N PHE A 81 -12.40 8.62 -0.26
CA PHE A 81 -11.50 7.69 0.42
C PHE A 81 -12.24 6.74 1.36
N GLY A 82 -11.83 5.48 1.33
CA GLY A 82 -12.38 4.38 2.13
C GLY A 82 -11.29 3.57 2.82
N LEU A 83 -11.70 2.70 3.74
CA LEU A 83 -10.81 1.87 4.56
C LEU A 83 -11.23 0.41 4.47
N VAL A 84 -10.26 -0.47 4.32
CA VAL A 84 -10.42 -1.91 4.55
C VAL A 84 -9.36 -2.31 5.56
N THR A 85 -9.76 -2.94 6.66
CA THR A 85 -8.79 -3.55 7.59
C THR A 85 -8.94 -5.06 7.55
N TYR A 86 -7.82 -5.76 7.56
CA TYR A 86 -7.79 -7.21 7.33
C TYR A 86 -6.78 -7.89 8.26
N ALA A 87 -7.09 -9.10 8.67
CA ALA A 87 -6.12 -9.96 9.35
C ALA A 87 -6.16 -11.36 8.72
N ASP A 88 -6.84 -12.32 9.32
CA ASP A 88 -7.25 -13.60 8.70
C ASP A 88 -8.50 -13.46 7.82
N GLU A 89 -9.35 -12.49 8.17
CA GLU A 89 -10.59 -12.13 7.50
C GLU A 89 -10.77 -10.59 7.56
N PRO A 90 -11.73 -10.01 6.81
CA PRO A 90 -11.99 -8.58 6.89
C PRO A 90 -12.52 -8.19 8.27
N LYS A 91 -11.86 -7.23 8.92
CA LYS A 91 -12.21 -6.77 10.27
C LYS A 91 -13.02 -5.47 10.26
N SER A 92 -12.78 -4.59 9.29
CA SER A 92 -13.61 -3.39 9.13
C SER A 92 -13.67 -2.92 7.67
N TRP A 93 -14.80 -2.29 7.32
CA TRP A 93 -15.06 -1.71 6.00
C TRP A 93 -15.65 -0.32 6.14
N LEU A 94 -14.94 0.70 5.66
CA LEU A 94 -15.48 2.04 5.44
C LEU A 94 -15.60 2.26 3.94
N ARG A 95 -16.83 2.39 3.44
CA ARG A 95 -17.04 2.76 2.03
C ARG A 95 -16.44 4.13 1.74
N ALA A 96 -15.96 4.29 0.52
CA ALA A 96 -15.43 5.55 0.06
C ALA A 96 -16.48 6.66 0.18
N GLY A 97 -16.02 7.82 0.63
CA GLY A 97 -16.80 9.03 0.78
C GLY A 97 -15.83 10.20 0.92
N ASN A 98 -16.35 11.41 1.12
CA ASN A 98 -15.53 12.61 1.23
C ASN A 98 -15.97 13.50 2.41
N GLY A 99 -15.21 14.56 2.62
CA GLY A 99 -15.49 15.57 3.64
C GLY A 99 -15.03 15.21 5.05
N GLN A 100 -15.18 16.17 5.96
CA GLN A 100 -14.62 16.10 7.30
C GLN A 100 -15.25 14.98 8.15
N SER A 101 -16.56 14.75 8.01
CA SER A 101 -17.24 13.65 8.71
C SER A 101 -16.69 12.28 8.31
N GLN A 102 -16.39 12.07 7.02
CA GLN A 102 -15.75 10.85 6.54
C GLN A 102 -14.36 10.70 7.14
N PHE A 103 -13.57 11.78 7.16
CA PHE A 103 -12.21 11.78 7.73
C PHE A 103 -12.22 11.38 9.21
N HIS A 104 -13.16 11.89 10.01
CA HIS A 104 -13.29 11.49 11.41
C HIS A 104 -13.59 10.00 11.56
N ARG A 105 -14.57 9.46 10.83
CA ARG A 105 -14.88 8.01 10.87
C ARG A 105 -13.70 7.15 10.43
N PHE A 106 -12.95 7.61 9.42
CA PHE A 106 -11.76 6.94 8.93
C PHE A 106 -10.66 6.90 10.00
N ARG A 107 -10.37 8.06 10.60
CA ARG A 107 -9.38 8.20 11.67
C ARG A 107 -9.73 7.37 12.89
N ASP A 108 -10.96 7.46 13.39
CA ASP A 108 -11.36 6.79 14.62
C ASP A 108 -11.26 5.26 14.49
N ARG A 109 -11.48 4.72 13.28
CA ARG A 109 -11.25 3.29 12.99
C ARG A 109 -9.77 2.93 12.99
N LEU A 110 -8.93 3.72 12.31
CA LEU A 110 -7.48 3.48 12.25
C LEU A 110 -6.81 3.55 13.62
N LEU A 111 -7.21 4.52 14.47
CA LEU A 111 -6.63 4.69 15.80
C LEU A 111 -7.06 3.62 16.81
N SER A 112 -7.97 2.71 16.42
CA SER A 112 -8.40 1.57 17.23
C SER A 112 -7.78 0.24 16.81
N LEU A 113 -6.91 0.24 15.79
CA LEU A 113 -6.30 -0.99 15.30
C LEU A 113 -5.17 -1.46 16.21
N GLU A 114 -5.14 -2.77 16.42
CA GLU A 114 -4.06 -3.48 17.10
C GLU A 114 -3.67 -4.70 16.26
N PRO A 115 -2.38 -5.11 16.25
CA PRO A 115 -1.97 -6.31 15.54
C PRO A 115 -2.62 -7.55 16.17
N LEU A 116 -3.07 -8.46 15.31
CA LEU A 116 -3.70 -9.72 15.69
C LEU A 116 -2.73 -10.87 15.43
N PRO A 117 -2.72 -11.93 16.29
CA PRO A 117 -1.83 -13.07 16.15
C PRO A 117 -2.33 -14.06 15.08
N THR A 118 -2.75 -13.56 13.93
CA THR A 118 -3.24 -14.36 12.79
C THR A 118 -2.37 -14.14 11.56
N THR A 119 -2.59 -14.92 10.50
CA THR A 119 -1.85 -14.77 9.23
C THR A 119 -2.84 -14.36 8.14
N ALA A 120 -2.45 -13.37 7.33
CA ALA A 120 -3.29 -12.90 6.24
C ALA A 120 -3.25 -13.81 5.01
N ASP A 121 -4.45 -14.07 4.46
CA ASP A 121 -4.64 -14.63 3.14
C ASP A 121 -5.04 -13.53 2.14
N TYR A 122 -4.07 -13.07 1.35
CA TYR A 122 -4.29 -12.00 0.38
C TYR A 122 -5.17 -12.41 -0.80
N GLU A 123 -5.31 -13.71 -1.09
CA GLU A 123 -6.26 -14.17 -2.11
C GLU A 123 -7.68 -13.95 -1.61
N VAL A 124 -7.96 -14.32 -0.36
CA VAL A 124 -9.25 -14.12 0.29
C VAL A 124 -9.56 -12.62 0.40
N LEU A 125 -8.61 -11.81 0.89
CA LEU A 125 -8.76 -10.34 0.97
C LEU A 125 -9.13 -9.73 -0.38
N LEU A 126 -8.35 -10.01 -1.43
CA LEU A 126 -8.56 -9.39 -2.73
C LEU A 126 -9.84 -9.91 -3.43
N ARG A 127 -10.23 -11.16 -3.16
CA ARG A 127 -11.54 -11.70 -3.56
C ARG A 127 -12.69 -10.95 -2.89
N GLU A 128 -12.64 -10.73 -1.58
CA GLU A 128 -13.64 -9.95 -0.84
C GLU A 128 -13.74 -8.51 -1.34
N ILE A 129 -12.59 -7.86 -1.60
CA ILE A 129 -12.53 -6.53 -2.19
C ILE A 129 -13.27 -6.50 -3.53
N ARG A 130 -12.94 -7.43 -4.44
CA ARG A 130 -13.60 -7.52 -5.76
C ARG A 130 -15.11 -7.69 -5.65
N MET A 131 -15.59 -8.46 -4.68
CA MET A 131 -17.03 -8.72 -4.53
C MET A 131 -17.79 -7.50 -3.95
N ARG A 132 -17.16 -6.78 -3.01
CA ARG A 132 -17.78 -5.66 -2.28
C ARG A 132 -17.63 -4.32 -2.97
N LEU A 133 -16.49 -4.08 -3.62
CA LEU A 133 -16.21 -2.83 -4.35
C LEU A 133 -16.62 -3.00 -5.81
N ARG A 134 -17.84 -2.53 -6.13
CA ARG A 134 -18.42 -2.64 -7.48
C ARG A 134 -17.91 -1.59 -8.46
N ARG A 135 -17.41 -0.46 -7.95
CA ARG A 135 -16.79 0.61 -8.74
C ARG A 135 -15.30 0.39 -8.81
N ARG A 136 -14.70 0.84 -9.92
CA ARG A 136 -13.24 0.87 -10.05
C ARG A 136 -12.67 1.79 -8.99
N ALA A 137 -11.63 1.29 -8.31
CA ALA A 137 -11.01 1.97 -7.19
C ALA A 137 -9.49 1.79 -7.25
N TYR A 138 -8.79 2.74 -6.64
CA TYR A 138 -7.40 2.56 -6.27
C TYR A 138 -7.30 1.84 -4.94
N LEU A 139 -6.50 0.80 -4.87
CA LEU A 139 -6.22 0.09 -3.64
C LEU A 139 -4.78 0.41 -3.23
N VAL A 140 -4.60 0.93 -2.02
CA VAL A 140 -3.29 1.15 -1.40
C VAL A 140 -3.13 0.13 -0.27
N LEU A 141 -2.48 -1.00 -0.57
CA LEU A 141 -2.21 -2.05 0.40
C LEU A 141 -0.92 -1.76 1.17
N LEU A 142 -1.05 -1.62 2.48
CA LEU A 142 0.03 -1.29 3.41
C LEU A 142 0.31 -2.51 4.29
N THR A 143 1.37 -3.26 3.98
CA THR A 143 1.70 -4.50 4.70
C THR A 143 3.11 -5.01 4.38
N ASP A 144 3.63 -5.93 5.19
CA ASP A 144 4.87 -6.64 4.92
C ASP A 144 4.59 -7.85 4.01
N LEU A 145 5.16 -7.82 2.81
CA LEU A 145 5.00 -8.85 1.78
C LEU A 145 6.29 -9.66 1.57
N THR A 146 7.19 -9.67 2.55
CA THR A 146 8.48 -10.33 2.44
C THR A 146 8.35 -11.84 2.60
N GLU A 147 7.36 -12.37 3.30
CA GLU A 147 7.23 -13.82 3.47
C GLU A 147 6.93 -14.56 2.14
N ARG A 148 7.55 -15.74 1.95
CA ARG A 148 7.35 -16.55 0.73
C ARG A 148 5.93 -17.11 0.63
N ALA A 149 5.35 -17.54 1.74
CA ALA A 149 3.98 -18.06 1.78
C ALA A 149 2.97 -17.01 1.30
N VAL A 150 3.19 -15.75 1.73
CA VAL A 150 2.41 -14.58 1.32
C VAL A 150 2.47 -14.35 -0.19
N SER A 151 3.62 -14.57 -0.82
CA SER A 151 3.81 -14.29 -2.25
C SER A 151 2.86 -15.09 -3.17
N ASN A 152 2.47 -16.32 -2.79
CA ASN A 152 1.61 -17.16 -3.62
C ASN A 152 0.15 -16.69 -3.60
N SER A 153 -0.43 -16.53 -2.41
CA SER A 153 -1.81 -16.03 -2.25
C SER A 153 -1.95 -14.61 -2.78
N LEU A 154 -0.92 -13.77 -2.60
CA LEU A 154 -0.87 -12.43 -3.16
C LEU A 154 -0.98 -12.45 -4.69
N ARG A 155 -0.16 -13.23 -5.40
CA ARG A 155 -0.22 -13.31 -6.87
C ARG A 155 -1.58 -13.76 -7.38
N SER A 156 -2.16 -14.78 -6.75
CA SER A 156 -3.50 -15.26 -7.06
C SER A 156 -4.55 -14.16 -6.87
N GLY A 157 -4.53 -13.51 -5.70
CA GLY A 157 -5.43 -12.41 -5.37
C GLY A 157 -5.30 -11.20 -6.31
N VAL A 158 -4.08 -10.81 -6.69
CA VAL A 158 -3.86 -9.71 -7.66
C VAL A 158 -4.51 -10.06 -9.01
N GLY A 159 -4.40 -11.31 -9.46
CA GLY A 159 -5.07 -11.80 -10.66
C GLY A 159 -6.60 -11.62 -10.62
N LEU A 160 -7.21 -11.70 -9.44
CA LEU A 160 -8.66 -11.52 -9.25
C LEU A 160 -9.10 -10.06 -9.42
N VAL A 161 -8.29 -9.10 -8.94
CA VAL A 161 -8.68 -7.67 -8.89
C VAL A 161 -8.17 -6.84 -10.06
N ARG A 162 -7.16 -7.30 -10.82
CA ARG A 162 -6.47 -6.48 -11.82
C ARG A 162 -7.36 -5.85 -12.90
N SER A 163 -8.51 -6.46 -13.21
CA SER A 163 -9.44 -5.94 -14.21
C SER A 163 -10.43 -4.91 -13.66
N SER A 164 -10.62 -4.86 -12.35
CA SER A 164 -11.60 -3.99 -11.70
C SER A 164 -10.98 -2.91 -10.81
N HIS A 165 -9.74 -3.08 -10.36
CA HIS A 165 -9.06 -2.14 -9.47
C HIS A 165 -7.60 -1.96 -9.86
N ALA A 166 -7.09 -0.74 -9.68
CA ALA A 166 -5.66 -0.49 -9.68
C ALA A 166 -5.11 -0.75 -8.28
N LEU A 167 -3.97 -1.43 -8.18
CA LEU A 167 -3.40 -1.84 -6.89
C LEU A 167 -1.96 -1.34 -6.76
N LEU A 168 -1.72 -0.59 -5.70
CA LEU A 168 -0.40 -0.25 -5.17
C LEU A 168 -0.20 -0.98 -3.85
N MET A 169 0.95 -1.61 -3.72
CA MET A 169 1.40 -2.28 -2.52
C MET A 169 2.70 -1.61 -2.06
N THR A 170 2.76 -1.26 -0.78
CA THR A 170 3.96 -0.73 -0.14
C THR A 170 4.34 -1.69 0.97
N SER A 171 5.58 -2.19 0.92
CA SER A 171 6.14 -3.13 1.89
C SER A 171 7.50 -2.67 2.36
N ILE A 172 7.88 -3.09 3.56
CA ILE A 172 9.21 -2.85 4.10
C ILE A 172 10.24 -3.65 3.31
N LEU A 173 11.34 -3.01 2.94
CA LEU A 173 12.54 -3.67 2.44
C LEU A 173 13.33 -4.20 3.65
N PRO A 174 13.55 -5.53 3.77
CA PRO A 174 14.40 -6.07 4.81
C PRO A 174 15.81 -5.50 4.71
N ALA A 175 16.40 -5.05 5.83
CA ALA A 175 17.75 -4.45 5.83
C ALA A 175 18.83 -5.36 5.21
N ARG A 176 18.66 -6.68 5.33
CA ARG A 176 19.56 -7.68 4.74
C ARG A 176 19.40 -7.87 3.23
N ALA A 177 18.27 -7.45 2.63
CA ALA A 177 17.99 -7.67 1.22
C ALA A 177 18.70 -6.62 0.36
N ARG A 178 19.99 -6.86 0.09
CA ARG A 178 20.85 -5.96 -0.69
C ARG A 178 21.77 -6.74 -1.64
N PRO A 179 22.26 -6.12 -2.73
CA PRO A 179 23.26 -6.71 -3.60
C PRO A 179 24.49 -7.21 -2.84
N ALA A 180 25.01 -8.36 -3.24
CA ALA A 180 26.23 -8.90 -2.66
C ALA A 180 27.42 -7.98 -2.94
N PHE A 181 28.31 -7.81 -1.95
CA PHE A 181 29.53 -7.00 -2.05
C PHE A 181 29.23 -5.53 -2.36
N SER A 182 28.22 -4.98 -1.67
CA SER A 182 27.87 -3.57 -1.79
C SER A 182 29.01 -2.68 -1.25
N PRO A 183 29.22 -1.46 -1.81
CA PRO A 183 30.27 -0.57 -1.34
C PRO A 183 30.18 -0.31 0.18
N GLY A 184 31.31 -0.48 0.89
CA GLY A 184 31.37 -0.33 2.35
C GLY A 184 31.06 -1.59 3.15
N GLU A 185 30.82 -2.75 2.51
CA GLU A 185 30.80 -4.03 3.22
C GLU A 185 32.22 -4.50 3.54
N GLU A 186 32.55 -4.56 4.83
CA GLU A 186 33.75 -5.22 5.32
C GLU A 186 33.42 -6.67 5.69
N LEU A 187 34.20 -7.61 5.18
CA LEU A 187 34.03 -9.05 5.41
C LEU A 187 35.22 -9.55 6.23
N HIS A 188 34.94 -10.03 7.42
CA HIS A 188 35.97 -10.46 8.37
C HIS A 188 35.95 -11.98 8.59
N THR A 189 34.83 -12.62 8.26
CA THR A 189 34.57 -14.04 8.51
C THR A 189 33.81 -14.72 7.36
N ASP A 190 33.87 -16.05 7.29
CA ASP A 190 33.05 -16.84 6.37
C ASP A 190 31.54 -16.63 6.62
N GLN A 191 31.14 -16.36 7.87
CA GLN A 191 29.76 -16.04 8.22
C GLN A 191 29.29 -14.74 7.54
N ASP A 192 30.16 -13.75 7.41
CA ASP A 192 29.86 -12.50 6.69
C ASP A 192 29.58 -12.81 5.21
N VAL A 193 30.38 -13.67 4.60
CA VAL A 193 30.16 -14.12 3.21
C VAL A 193 28.79 -14.80 3.07
N TYR A 194 28.44 -15.73 3.97
CA TYR A 194 27.13 -16.38 3.94
C TYR A 194 25.98 -15.39 4.14
N ALA A 195 26.12 -14.41 5.03
CA ALA A 195 25.12 -13.39 5.27
C ALA A 195 24.89 -12.50 4.03
N VAL A 196 25.98 -12.08 3.37
CA VAL A 196 25.94 -11.31 2.13
C VAL A 196 25.24 -12.09 1.01
N LEU A 197 25.60 -13.36 0.82
CA LEU A 197 24.97 -14.21 -0.20
C LEU A 197 23.49 -14.47 0.10
N ALA A 198 23.12 -14.65 1.37
CA ALA A 198 21.71 -14.76 1.78
C ALA A 198 20.93 -13.47 1.49
N GLY A 199 21.56 -12.31 1.71
CA GLY A 199 21.01 -11.01 1.40
C GLY A 199 20.74 -10.81 -0.09
N GLU A 200 21.69 -11.16 -0.95
CA GLU A 200 21.53 -11.07 -2.40
C GLU A 200 20.45 -12.02 -2.91
N LYS A 201 20.40 -13.26 -2.40
CA LYS A 201 19.33 -14.21 -2.75
C LYS A 201 17.95 -13.66 -2.39
N GLU A 202 17.85 -12.96 -1.26
CA GLU A 202 16.60 -12.32 -0.84
C GLU A 202 16.26 -11.12 -1.73
N ASN A 203 17.23 -10.25 -2.02
CA ASN A 203 17.08 -9.11 -2.94
C ASN A 203 16.60 -9.56 -4.33
N GLN A 204 17.23 -10.59 -4.91
CA GLN A 204 16.81 -11.17 -6.19
C GLN A 204 15.37 -11.69 -6.15
N ARG A 205 14.98 -12.34 -5.05
CA ARG A 205 13.62 -12.86 -4.88
C ARG A 205 12.59 -11.73 -4.80
N LEU A 206 12.83 -10.71 -3.98
CA LEU A 206 11.94 -9.56 -3.85
C LEU A 206 11.80 -8.84 -5.21
N GLY A 207 12.91 -8.66 -5.93
CA GLY A 207 12.90 -8.12 -7.29
C GLY A 207 12.11 -8.98 -8.29
N ALA A 208 12.19 -10.31 -8.18
CA ALA A 208 11.38 -11.22 -9.00
C ALA A 208 9.88 -11.08 -8.70
N LEU A 209 9.50 -10.95 -7.42
CA LEU A 209 8.11 -10.73 -7.02
C LEU A 209 7.57 -9.39 -7.59
N VAL A 210 8.34 -8.31 -7.49
CA VAL A 210 7.98 -7.01 -8.10
C VAL A 210 7.73 -7.15 -9.60
N ARG A 211 8.61 -7.84 -10.34
CA ARG A 211 8.44 -8.05 -11.78
C ARG A 211 7.19 -8.88 -12.10
N GLN A 212 6.94 -9.95 -11.34
CA GLN A 212 5.76 -10.80 -11.51
C GLN A 212 4.45 -10.02 -11.28
N LEU A 213 4.36 -9.24 -10.20
CA LEU A 213 3.15 -8.46 -9.91
C LEU A 213 2.95 -7.31 -10.90
N ARG A 214 4.04 -6.71 -11.39
CA ARG A 214 3.98 -5.71 -12.47
C ARG A 214 3.39 -6.28 -13.75
N GLN A 215 3.74 -7.51 -14.12
CA GLN A 215 3.12 -8.19 -15.27
C GLN A 215 1.61 -8.42 -15.10
N LEU A 216 1.12 -8.46 -13.85
CA LEU A 216 -0.30 -8.53 -13.52
C LEU A 216 -0.97 -7.16 -13.43
N GLY A 217 -0.25 -6.07 -13.69
CA GLY A 217 -0.78 -4.69 -13.63
C GLY A 217 -0.77 -4.06 -12.25
N ALA A 218 -0.18 -4.70 -11.24
CA ALA A 218 -0.08 -4.17 -9.88
C ALA A 218 1.31 -3.56 -9.63
N GLN A 219 1.36 -2.51 -8.81
CA GLN A 219 2.60 -1.88 -8.38
C GLN A 219 2.99 -2.41 -7.00
N LEU A 220 4.23 -2.87 -6.83
CA LEU A 220 4.80 -3.22 -5.53
C LEU A 220 6.08 -2.41 -5.33
N ARG A 221 6.19 -1.77 -4.16
CA ARG A 221 7.38 -1.01 -3.73
C ARG A 221 7.88 -1.61 -2.42
N PHE A 222 9.09 -2.16 -2.44
CA PHE A 222 9.85 -2.46 -1.22
C PHE A 222 10.69 -1.24 -0.87
N VAL A 223 10.50 -0.70 0.32
CA VAL A 223 11.13 0.56 0.73
C VAL A 223 11.60 0.50 2.18
N PRO A 224 12.66 1.24 2.54
CA PRO A 224 13.01 1.47 3.95
C PRO A 224 11.84 2.07 4.74
N ALA A 225 11.81 1.85 6.05
CA ALA A 225 10.72 2.29 6.93
C ALA A 225 10.49 3.81 6.87
N GLU A 226 11.58 4.58 6.81
CA GLU A 226 11.59 6.05 6.73
C GLU A 226 11.00 6.57 5.41
N MET A 227 10.99 5.76 4.35
CA MET A 227 10.45 6.12 3.04
C MET A 227 9.03 5.60 2.80
N PHE A 228 8.52 4.70 3.66
CA PHE A 228 7.25 4.00 3.44
C PHE A 228 6.07 4.93 3.17
N LEU A 229 5.85 5.91 4.05
CA LEU A 229 4.76 6.87 3.93
C LEU A 229 4.87 7.67 2.63
N ARG A 230 6.05 8.26 2.41
CA ARG A 230 6.33 9.06 1.22
C ARG A 230 6.07 8.25 -0.05
N SER A 231 6.64 7.05 -0.15
CA SER A 231 6.52 6.20 -1.33
C SER A 231 5.09 5.74 -1.61
N ALA A 232 4.28 5.50 -0.56
CA ALA A 232 2.87 5.16 -0.72
C ALA A 232 2.05 6.35 -1.25
N VAL A 233 2.26 7.54 -0.69
CA VAL A 233 1.56 8.77 -1.11
C VAL A 233 1.98 9.19 -2.51
N GLU A 234 3.28 9.18 -2.81
CA GLU A 234 3.80 9.46 -4.16
C GLU A 234 3.24 8.47 -5.18
N GLY A 235 3.18 7.18 -4.86
CA GLY A 235 2.59 6.18 -5.76
C GLY A 235 1.10 6.39 -6.02
N TYR A 236 0.33 6.84 -5.03
CA TYR A 236 -1.06 7.28 -5.22
C TYR A 236 -1.15 8.48 -6.17
N LEU A 237 -0.37 9.52 -5.93
CA LEU A 237 -0.34 10.72 -6.77
C LEU A 237 0.10 10.43 -8.21
N GLU A 238 1.10 9.58 -8.40
CA GLU A 238 1.56 9.12 -9.72
C GLU A 238 0.45 8.38 -10.46
N SER A 239 -0.21 7.42 -9.81
CA SER A 239 -1.30 6.65 -10.43
C SER A 239 -2.49 7.52 -10.81
N LYS A 240 -2.79 8.56 -10.01
CA LYS A 240 -3.80 9.57 -10.35
C LYS A 240 -3.42 10.36 -11.60
N ARG A 241 -2.16 10.82 -11.69
CA ARG A 241 -1.66 11.59 -12.86
C ARG A 241 -1.66 10.76 -14.14
N GLU A 242 -1.31 9.48 -14.05
CA GLU A 242 -1.27 8.55 -15.18
C GLU A 242 -2.66 8.02 -15.59
N GLN A 243 -3.75 8.48 -14.96
CA GLN A 243 -5.12 8.00 -15.20
C GLN A 243 -5.26 6.48 -15.05
N ARG A 244 -4.48 5.87 -14.14
CA ARG A 244 -4.64 4.44 -13.80
C ARG A 244 -5.86 4.18 -12.93
N LEU A 245 -6.50 5.24 -12.44
CA LEU A 245 -7.64 5.24 -11.53
C LEU A 245 -8.95 5.28 -12.30
#